data_AF-A0A0F8D964-F1
#
_entry.id   AF-A0A0F8D964-F1
#
_cell.length_a   1.000
_cell.length_b   1.000
_cell.length_c   1.000
_cell.angle_alpha   90.00
_cell.angle_beta   90.00
_cell.angle_gamma   90.00
#
_symmetry.space_group_name_H-M   'P 1'
#
loop_
_entity.id
_entity.type
_entity.pdbx_description
1 polymer ?
#
loop_
_entity_poly.entity_id
_entity_poly.type
_entity_poly.pdbx_seq_one_letter_code
_entity_poly.pdbx_strand_id
1 'polypeptide(L)'
;MVCLSEFDYEILLKNATPKECESVVKEHSEDMYLVPGGYDIKGIFLLGTAIPVGFSGNDIIFQYIKPCFGLFVIRMKNEAEEIKKLREQYKKDKNVKKIK
;
A
#
# COMPACT_ATOMS: atom_id res chain seq x y z
N MET A 1 1.02 -10.53 16.76
CA MET A 1 1.90 -10.24 15.60
C MET A 1 1.04 -10.45 14.38
N VAL A 2 0.66 -9.39 13.67
CA VAL A 2 -0.23 -9.50 12.52
C VAL A 2 0.57 -10.07 11.35
N CYS A 3 0.04 -11.11 10.70
CA CYS A 3 0.62 -11.71 9.52
C CYS A 3 -0.25 -11.41 8.30
N LEU A 4 0.38 -11.13 7.16
CA LEU A 4 -0.32 -10.97 5.88
C LEU A 4 -1.22 -12.17 5.55
N SER A 5 -0.85 -13.37 5.99
CA SER A 5 -1.61 -14.61 5.81
C SER A 5 -3.00 -14.62 6.44
N GLU A 6 -3.31 -13.66 7.33
CA GLU A 6 -4.63 -13.53 7.98
C GLU A 6 -5.63 -12.72 7.15
N PHE A 7 -5.18 -12.10 6.05
CA PHE A 7 -6.01 -11.28 5.17
C PHE A 7 -6.27 -11.94 3.83
N ASP A 8 -7.35 -11.53 3.16
CA ASP A 8 -7.57 -11.87 1.76
C ASP A 8 -6.70 -10.94 0.90
N TYR A 9 -5.58 -11.48 0.42
CA TYR A 9 -4.61 -10.71 -0.36
C TYR A 9 -4.14 -11.44 -1.61
N GLU A 10 -3.69 -10.66 -2.56
CA GLU A 10 -3.08 -11.11 -3.80
C GLU A 10 -1.73 -10.44 -3.99
N ILE A 11 -0.73 -11.20 -4.44
CA ILE A 11 0.59 -10.66 -4.78
C ILE A 11 0.56 -10.29 -6.26
N LEU A 12 0.57 -8.99 -6.55
CA LEU A 12 0.61 -8.48 -7.93
C LEU A 12 2.04 -8.50 -8.49
N LEU A 13 3.03 -8.29 -7.63
CA LEU A 13 4.44 -8.23 -8.03
C LEU A 13 5.35 -8.74 -6.90
N LYS A 14 6.42 -9.44 -7.26
CA LYS A 14 7.43 -10.00 -6.34
C LYS A 14 8.84 -9.66 -6.80
N ASN A 15 9.77 -9.54 -5.86
CA ASN A 15 11.20 -9.27 -6.11
C ASN A 15 11.41 -8.04 -7.02
N ALA A 16 10.66 -6.97 -6.75
CA ALA A 16 10.61 -5.80 -7.60
C ALA A 16 11.59 -4.69 -7.19
N THR A 17 11.70 -3.66 -8.04
CA THR A 17 12.36 -2.40 -7.67
C THR A 17 11.30 -1.39 -7.21
N PRO A 18 11.67 -0.33 -6.47
CA PRO A 18 10.73 0.70 -6.05
C PRO A 18 9.96 1.35 -7.21
N LYS A 19 10.61 1.53 -8.37
CA LYS A 19 9.97 2.09 -9.57
C LYS A 19 8.91 1.14 -10.15
N GLU A 20 9.22 -0.16 -10.19
CA GLU A 20 8.27 -1.18 -10.66
C GLU A 20 7.06 -1.26 -9.73
N CYS A 21 7.29 -1.19 -8.41
CA CYS A 21 6.22 -1.14 -7.43
C CYS A 21 5.30 0.08 -7.64
N GLU A 22 5.87 1.26 -7.85
CA GLU A 22 5.11 2.48 -8.12
C GLU A 22 4.25 2.35 -9.38
N SER A 23 4.83 1.84 -10.49
CA SER A 23 4.10 1.62 -11.74
C SER A 23 2.93 0.65 -11.57
N VAL A 24 3.16 -0.51 -10.94
CA VAL A 24 2.09 -1.51 -10.75
C VAL A 24 0.98 -0.98 -9.85
N VAL A 25 1.32 -0.29 -8.76
CA VAL A 25 0.31 0.34 -7.89
C VAL A 25 -0.50 1.36 -8.69
N LYS A 26 0.14 2.18 -9.53
CA LYS A 26 -0.52 3.20 -10.35
C LYS A 26 -1.47 2.62 -11.41
N GLU A 27 -1.09 1.52 -12.04
CA GLU A 27 -1.88 0.85 -13.08
C GLU A 27 -3.12 0.16 -12.49
N HIS A 28 -2.97 -0.47 -11.33
CA HIS A 28 -4.05 -1.21 -10.66
C HIS A 28 -4.94 -0.38 -9.73
N SER A 29 -4.68 0.93 -9.60
CA SER A 29 -5.42 1.81 -8.69
C SER A 29 -6.14 2.94 -9.42
N GLU A 30 -7.31 3.32 -8.90
CA GLU A 30 -8.06 4.49 -9.37
C GLU A 30 -7.41 5.77 -8.85
N ASP A 31 -7.10 5.80 -7.55
CA ASP A 31 -6.34 6.86 -6.90
C ASP A 31 -5.04 6.29 -6.31
N MET A 32 -3.98 7.10 -6.28
CA MET A 32 -2.68 6.71 -5.72
C MET A 32 -2.04 7.82 -4.90
N TYR A 33 -1.43 7.42 -3.79
CA TYR A 33 -0.73 8.26 -2.85
C TYR A 33 0.70 7.74 -2.63
N LEU A 34 1.65 8.66 -2.50
CA LEU A 34 2.96 8.38 -1.92
C LEU A 34 2.92 8.79 -0.46
N VAL A 35 3.11 7.82 0.43
CA VAL A 35 3.12 8.01 1.88
C VAL A 35 4.53 7.79 2.43
N PRO A 36 4.94 8.53 3.47
CA PRO A 36 6.17 8.19 4.19
C PRO A 36 6.02 6.85 4.93
N GLY A 37 7.15 6.27 5.36
CA GLY A 37 7.11 5.10 6.22
C GLY A 37 6.48 5.37 7.58
N GLY A 38 5.97 4.32 8.22
CA GLY A 38 5.32 4.37 9.53
C GLY A 38 3.80 4.34 9.50
N TYR A 39 3.18 4.42 8.32
CA TYR A 39 1.74 4.16 8.18
C TYR A 39 1.41 2.69 8.44
N ASP A 40 0.24 2.48 9.02
CA ASP A 40 -0.29 1.16 9.35
C ASP A 40 -1.45 0.80 8.41
N ILE A 41 -1.40 -0.39 7.83
CA ILE A 41 -2.53 -1.00 7.11
C ILE A 41 -2.88 -2.29 7.86
N LYS A 42 -3.94 -2.26 8.68
CA LYS A 42 -4.41 -3.39 9.50
C LYS A 42 -3.34 -4.05 10.36
N GLY A 43 -2.46 -3.29 10.99
CA GLY A 43 -1.34 -3.83 11.77
C GLY A 43 -0.07 -4.12 10.95
N ILE A 44 -0.08 -3.85 9.64
CA ILE A 44 1.10 -3.96 8.79
C ILE A 44 1.71 -2.57 8.60
N PHE A 45 2.86 -2.37 9.24
CA PHE A 45 3.63 -1.14 9.10
C PHE A 45 4.35 -1.06 7.76
N LEU A 46 4.13 0.04 7.05
CA LEU A 46 4.80 0.33 5.80
C LEU A 46 6.22 0.86 6.05
N LEU A 47 7.20 0.21 5.41
CA LEU A 47 8.61 0.54 5.50
C LEU A 47 9.09 1.20 4.21
N GLY A 48 9.84 2.31 4.32
CA GLY A 48 10.36 3.07 3.20
C GLY A 48 10.17 4.58 3.34
N THR A 49 10.66 5.35 2.37
CA THR A 49 10.62 6.83 2.41
C THR A 49 9.46 7.41 1.59
N ALA A 50 9.15 6.78 0.46
CA ALA A 50 8.04 7.13 -0.40
C ALA A 50 7.40 5.83 -0.87
N ILE A 51 6.28 5.48 -0.26
CA ILE A 51 5.67 4.16 -0.39
C ILE A 51 4.40 4.36 -1.23
N PRO A 52 4.32 3.72 -2.40
CA PRO A 52 3.12 3.78 -3.22
C PRO A 52 1.99 3.00 -2.56
N VAL A 53 0.88 3.69 -2.29
CA VAL A 53 -0.38 3.13 -1.79
C VAL A 53 -1.51 3.64 -2.67
N GLY A 54 -2.22 2.74 -3.32
CA GLY A 54 -3.35 3.04 -4.17
C GLY A 54 -4.60 2.29 -3.76
N PHE A 55 -5.73 2.77 -4.28
CA PHE A 55 -7.05 2.27 -3.96
C PHE A 55 -7.81 1.99 -5.25
N SER A 56 -8.50 0.84 -5.31
CA SER A 56 -9.41 0.50 -6.41
C SER A 56 -10.66 -0.17 -5.85
N GLY A 57 -11.80 0.51 -5.95
CA GLY A 57 -13.04 0.11 -5.28
C GLY A 57 -12.83 -0.07 -3.79
N ASN A 58 -12.96 -1.31 -3.32
CA ASN A 58 -12.75 -1.68 -1.91
C ASN A 58 -11.37 -2.31 -1.67
N ASP A 59 -10.45 -2.25 -2.62
CA ASP A 59 -9.15 -2.90 -2.51
C ASP A 59 -8.04 -1.89 -2.27
N ILE A 60 -7.05 -2.30 -1.49
CA ILE A 60 -5.85 -1.52 -1.17
C ILE A 60 -4.67 -2.17 -1.85
N ILE A 61 -3.99 -1.43 -2.72
CA ILE A 61 -2.80 -1.89 -3.44
C ILE A 61 -1.60 -1.12 -2.92
N PHE A 62 -0.59 -1.79 -2.38
CA PHE A 62 0.55 -1.11 -1.76
C PHE A 62 1.85 -1.88 -1.89
N GLN A 63 2.95 -1.13 -1.85
CA GLN A 63 4.29 -1.68 -1.74
C GLN A 63 4.55 -2.22 -0.33
N TYR A 64 5.03 -3.45 -0.26
CA TYR A 64 5.39 -4.12 0.99
C TYR A 64 6.83 -4.63 0.94
N ILE A 65 7.61 -4.35 1.99
CA ILE A 65 8.98 -4.84 2.13
C ILE A 65 8.97 -6.07 3.02
N LYS A 66 9.32 -7.22 2.44
CA LYS A 66 9.59 -8.44 3.19
C LYS A 66 11.11 -8.56 3.40
N PRO A 67 11.63 -8.50 4.64
CA PRO A 67 13.08 -8.40 4.89
C PRO A 67 13.90 -9.54 4.27
N CYS A 68 13.32 -10.74 4.17
CA CYS A 68 14.01 -11.90 3.60
C CYS A 68 13.89 -12.03 2.07
N PHE A 69 12.94 -11.35 1.43
CA PHE A 69 12.58 -11.60 0.02
C PHE A 69 12.53 -10.33 -0.85
N GLY A 70 12.69 -9.15 -0.26
CA GLY A 70 12.70 -7.87 -0.97
C GLY A 70 11.32 -7.21 -1.08
N LEU A 71 11.11 -6.48 -2.18
CA LEU A 71 9.91 -5.67 -2.43
C LEU A 71 8.81 -6.47 -3.14
N PHE A 72 7.59 -6.24 -2.68
CA PHE A 72 6.36 -6.83 -3.20
C PHE A 72 5.33 -5.74 -3.45
N VAL A 73 4.40 -6.01 -4.35
CA VAL A 73 3.13 -5.26 -4.42
C VAL A 73 2.01 -6.19 -4.04
N ILE A 74 1.25 -5.78 -3.04
CA ILE A 74 0.16 -6.56 -2.46
C ILE A 74 -1.15 -5.82 -2.71
N ARG A 75 -2.17 -6.56 -3.12
CA ARG A 75 -3.57 -6.12 -3.16
C ARG A 75 -4.31 -6.80 -2.02
N MET A 76 -4.71 -6.04 -0.99
CA MET A 76 -5.69 -6.50 0.00
C MET A 76 -7.10 -6.23 -0.52
N LYS A 77 -7.97 -7.23 -0.41
CA LYS A 77 -9.32 -7.18 -0.98
C LYS A 77 -10.37 -6.84 0.07
N ASN A 78 -11.41 -6.12 -0.34
CA ASN A 78 -12.60 -5.84 0.47
C ASN A 78 -12.33 -5.10 1.80
N GLU A 79 -11.41 -4.14 1.81
CA GLU A 79 -10.98 -3.35 2.97
C GLU A 79 -11.58 -1.93 3.01
N ALA A 80 -12.87 -1.81 2.71
CA ALA A 80 -13.56 -0.52 2.60
C ALA A 80 -13.47 0.36 3.87
N GLU A 81 -13.46 -0.26 5.06
CA GLU A 81 -13.32 0.47 6.33
C GLU A 81 -11.91 1.05 6.50
N GLU A 82 -10.88 0.26 6.18
CA GLU A 82 -9.49 0.70 6.29
C GLU A 82 -9.17 1.78 5.25
N ILE A 83 -9.73 1.68 4.04
CA ILE A 83 -9.61 2.73 3.02
C ILE A 83 -10.10 4.08 3.56
N LYS A 84 -11.25 4.11 4.27
CA LYS A 84 -11.78 5.35 4.85
C LYS A 84 -10.82 5.93 5.90
N LYS A 85 -10.35 5.08 6.82
CA LYS A 85 -9.39 5.46 7.86
C LYS A 85 -8.10 6.04 7.26
N LEU A 86 -7.51 5.35 6.29
CA LEU A 86 -6.30 5.81 5.60
C LEU A 86 -6.52 7.13 4.86
N ARG A 87 -7.60 7.26 4.09
CA ARG A 87 -7.92 8.51 3.38
C ARG A 87 -8.12 9.69 4.34
N GLU A 88 -8.71 9.48 5.51
CA GLU A 88 -8.83 10.52 6.54
C GLU A 88 -7.49 10.92 7.15
N GLN A 89 -6.59 9.96 7.39
CA GLN A 89 -5.24 10.23 7.88
C GLN A 89 -4.42 10.99 6.83
N TYR A 90 -4.48 10.58 5.56
CA TYR A 90 -3.74 11.20 4.46
C TYR A 90 -4.15 12.65 4.22
N LYS A 91 -5.41 13.02 4.49
CA LYS A 91 -5.86 14.43 4.42
C LYS A 91 -5.25 15.33 5.48
N LYS A 92 -4.88 14.77 6.64
CA LYS A 92 -4.32 15.52 7.77
C LYS A 92 -2.80 15.65 7.66
N ASP A 93 -2.14 14.68 7.03
CA ASP A 93 -0.70 14.64 6.91
C ASP A 93 -0.20 15.38 5.66
N LYS A 94 0.66 16.39 5.87
CA LYS A 94 1.21 17.22 4.78
C LYS A 94 2.31 16.51 3.98
N ASN A 95 2.84 15.39 4.47
CA ASN A 95 3.91 14.64 3.81
C ASN A 95 3.37 13.63 2.79
N VAL A 96 2.06 13.37 2.80
CA VAL A 96 1.41 12.50 1.82
C VAL A 96 1.17 13.26 0.52
N LYS A 97 1.54 12.65 -0.60
CA LYS A 97 1.37 13.24 -1.93
C LYS A 97 0.40 12.41 -2.76
N LYS A 98 -0.69 13.01 -3.24
CA LYS A 98 -1.57 12.37 -4.22
C LYS A 98 -0.94 12.47 -5.62
N ILE A 99 -0.86 11.35 -6.33
CA ILE A 99 -0.21 11.24 -7.66
C ILE A 99 -1.24 11.03 -8.79
N LYS A 100 -2.34 10.35 -8.49
CA LYS A 100 -3.45 10.03 -9.39
C LYS A 100 -4.72 10.15 -8.55
#